data_AF-A0AAU2SM69-F1
#
_entry.id   AF-A0AAU2SM69-F1
#
_cell.length_a   1.000
_cell.length_b   1.000
_cell.length_c   1.000
_cell.angle_alpha   90.00
_cell.angle_beta   90.00
_cell.angle_gamma   90.00
#
_symmetry.space_group_name_H-M   'P 1'
#
loop_
_entity.id
_entity.type
_entity.pdbx_description
1 polymer ?
#
loop_
_entity_poly.entity_id
_entity_poly.type
_entity_poly.pdbx_seq_one_letter_code
_entity_poly.pdbx_strand_id
1 'polypeptide(L)'
;MAKALNPQRRLVDGRAVVNRDWIRELTGASVGSAARWYKVRNEQPAEHRHPEKERVDGKDFYDEQQFRDFYAWFQEQKSDTVLKADPELYELDPESVVTINKAAALLNFSGPSVIRKYLQANPGYFPASVGPVEGPTGRSIPGFRVGDLQDFDRRRTGDKLGKAGRRPGPQPQAPVGRPSALEEVLAAELSARASGEPLTATQLAEQFAAEAIERDGYRPGLAAELSMQYGGPQQSWQYAVRNALKHHPAAAPARTEADRRAAIALTALRERGDIRGLAASLSREHGGSPDVWSRAVNAARRLTDPTT
;
A
#
# COMPACT_ATOMS: atom_id res chain seq x y z
N MET A 1 35.18 -0.77 10.48
CA MET A 1 35.62 0.32 9.58
C MET A 1 35.45 -0.16 8.14
N ALA A 2 34.78 0.60 7.28
CA ALA A 2 34.64 0.23 5.87
C ALA A 2 36.02 0.38 5.19
N LYS A 3 36.46 -0.64 4.45
CA LYS A 3 37.70 -0.58 3.67
C LYS A 3 37.56 0.53 2.62
N ALA A 4 38.55 1.42 2.56
CA ALA A 4 38.60 2.47 1.54
C ALA A 4 38.54 1.85 0.13
N LEU A 5 37.79 2.47 -0.78
CA LEU A 5 37.74 2.08 -2.19
C LEU A 5 39.12 2.28 -2.81
N ASN A 6 39.53 1.37 -3.70
CA ASN A 6 40.71 1.57 -4.55
C ASN A 6 40.26 1.53 -6.03
N PRO A 7 39.59 2.60 -6.51
CA PRO A 7 39.10 2.66 -7.88
C PRO A 7 40.27 2.65 -8.87
N GLN A 8 40.22 1.77 -9.87
CA GLN A 8 41.27 1.64 -10.87
C GLN A 8 40.66 1.68 -12.26
N ARG A 9 41.32 2.45 -13.13
CA ARG A 9 41.06 2.53 -14.57
C ARG A 9 42.37 2.24 -15.30
N ARG A 10 42.32 1.40 -16.33
CA ARG A 10 43.48 0.97 -17.14
C ARG A 10 43.13 1.02 -18.62
N LEU A 11 44.14 1.06 -19.47
CA LEU A 11 43.98 0.87 -20.91
C LEU A 11 44.50 -0.53 -21.27
N VAL A 12 43.64 -1.36 -21.88
CA VAL A 12 43.99 -2.69 -22.40
C VAL A 12 43.49 -2.75 -23.84
N ASP A 13 44.40 -3.02 -24.78
CA ASP A 13 44.13 -3.05 -26.22
C ASP A 13 43.39 -1.79 -26.73
N GLY A 14 43.78 -0.61 -26.23
CA GLY A 14 43.16 0.67 -26.58
C GLY A 14 41.79 0.93 -25.95
N ARG A 15 41.24 -0.01 -25.16
CA ARG A 15 39.97 0.13 -24.45
C ARG A 15 40.19 0.43 -22.97
N ALA A 16 39.36 1.29 -22.41
CA ALA A 16 39.41 1.58 -20.98
C ALA A 16 38.70 0.46 -20.20
N VAL A 17 39.39 -0.11 -19.21
CA VAL A 17 38.85 -1.13 -18.31
C VAL A 17 38.92 -0.65 -16.86
N VAL A 18 37.89 -0.95 -16.09
CA VAL A 18 37.69 -0.46 -14.72
C VAL A 18 37.48 -1.60 -13.74
N ASN A 19 37.98 -1.46 -12.52
CA ASN A 19 37.75 -2.46 -11.48
C ASN A 19 36.40 -2.23 -10.77
N ARG A 20 36.00 -3.17 -9.93
CA ARG A 20 34.73 -3.09 -9.19
C ARG A 20 34.65 -1.90 -8.21
N ASP A 21 35.76 -1.45 -7.67
CA ASP A 21 35.76 -0.29 -6.77
C ASP A 21 35.49 1.01 -7.52
N TRP A 22 35.96 1.14 -8.77
CA TRP A 22 35.59 2.25 -9.65
C TRP A 22 34.09 2.25 -9.96
N ILE A 23 33.50 1.08 -10.24
CA ILE A 23 32.05 0.95 -10.44
C ILE A 23 31.29 1.45 -9.20
N ARG A 24 31.76 1.10 -8.00
CA ARG A 24 31.13 1.50 -6.74
C ARG A 24 31.28 2.99 -6.45
N GLU A 25 32.42 3.58 -6.82
CA GLU A 25 32.65 5.02 -6.75
C GLU A 25 31.70 5.76 -7.70
N LEU A 26 31.62 5.33 -8.97
CA LEU A 26 30.73 5.94 -9.96
C LEU A 26 29.25 5.87 -9.55
N THR A 27 28.81 4.73 -9.02
CA THR A 27 27.38 4.44 -8.82
C THR A 27 26.90 4.64 -7.39
N GLY A 28 27.81 4.80 -6.42
CA GLY A 28 27.50 4.77 -4.98
C GLY A 28 27.03 3.40 -4.47
N ALA A 29 27.12 2.34 -5.29
CA ALA A 29 26.57 1.04 -4.97
C ALA A 29 27.36 0.30 -3.87
N SER A 30 26.63 -0.49 -3.07
CA SER A 30 27.25 -1.45 -2.14
C SER A 30 28.01 -2.56 -2.89
N VAL A 31 28.96 -3.23 -2.22
CA VAL A 31 29.68 -4.40 -2.78
C VAL A 31 28.69 -5.47 -3.27
N GLY A 32 27.65 -5.74 -2.48
CA GLY A 32 26.63 -6.74 -2.81
C GLY A 32 25.79 -6.35 -4.02
N SER A 33 25.45 -5.06 -4.14
CA SER A 33 24.71 -4.54 -5.31
C SER A 33 25.51 -4.67 -6.59
N ALA A 34 26.77 -4.23 -6.59
CA ALA A 34 27.66 -4.35 -7.75
C ALA A 34 27.94 -5.81 -8.14
N ALA A 35 28.16 -6.69 -7.15
CA ALA A 35 28.33 -8.13 -7.39
C ALA A 35 27.07 -8.78 -7.96
N ARG A 36 25.88 -8.34 -7.50
CA ARG A 36 24.60 -8.86 -8.00
C ARG A 36 24.39 -8.50 -9.47
N TRP A 37 24.71 -7.27 -9.90
CA TRP A 37 24.57 -6.87 -11.31
C TRP A 37 25.35 -7.79 -12.25
N TYR A 38 26.56 -8.19 -11.89
CA TYR A 38 27.31 -9.18 -12.65
C TYR A 38 26.71 -10.59 -12.53
N LYS A 39 26.27 -11.01 -11.33
CA LYS A 39 25.70 -12.36 -11.13
C LYS A 39 24.47 -12.63 -12.02
N VAL A 40 23.63 -11.62 -12.24
CA VAL A 40 22.41 -11.73 -13.06
C VAL A 40 22.60 -11.21 -14.49
N ARG A 41 23.86 -11.08 -14.95
CA ARG A 41 24.21 -10.56 -16.29
C ARG A 41 23.43 -11.25 -17.41
N ASN A 42 23.29 -12.58 -17.34
CA ASN A 42 22.65 -13.35 -18.40
C ASN A 42 21.12 -13.17 -18.45
N GLU A 43 20.52 -12.68 -17.36
CA GLU A 43 19.10 -12.30 -17.31
C GLU A 43 18.86 -10.90 -17.90
N GLN A 44 19.92 -10.11 -18.12
CA GLN A 44 19.83 -8.77 -18.73
C GLN A 44 19.78 -8.86 -20.27
N PRO A 45 19.12 -7.90 -20.95
CA PRO A 45 19.12 -7.82 -22.41
C PRO A 45 20.54 -7.81 -22.97
N ALA A 46 20.81 -8.57 -24.04
CA ALA A 46 22.15 -8.78 -24.58
C ALA A 46 22.92 -7.48 -24.86
N GLU A 47 22.20 -6.47 -25.38
CA GLU A 47 22.72 -5.14 -25.75
C GLU A 47 23.07 -4.26 -24.53
N HIS A 48 22.48 -4.54 -23.37
CA HIS A 48 22.65 -3.77 -22.13
C HIS A 48 23.11 -4.64 -20.98
N ARG A 49 23.90 -5.70 -21.23
CA ARG A 49 24.45 -6.52 -20.16
C ARG A 49 25.59 -5.79 -19.46
N HIS A 50 25.61 -5.84 -18.13
CA HIS A 50 26.79 -5.49 -17.34
C HIS A 50 28.03 -6.13 -17.97
N PRO A 51 29.16 -5.48 -18.24
CA PRO A 51 30.29 -6.04 -18.97
C PRO A 51 30.80 -7.39 -18.45
N GLU A 52 31.34 -8.19 -19.38
CA GLU A 52 32.04 -9.43 -19.04
C GLU A 52 33.32 -9.09 -18.27
N LYS A 53 33.76 -9.98 -17.37
CA LYS A 53 34.99 -9.74 -16.62
C LYS A 53 36.21 -10.14 -17.46
N GLU A 54 37.22 -9.29 -17.42
CA GLU A 54 38.53 -9.54 -17.97
C GLU A 54 39.55 -9.57 -16.85
N ARG A 55 40.52 -10.50 -16.90
CA ARG A 55 41.53 -10.62 -15.85
C ARG A 55 42.81 -9.89 -16.24
N VAL A 56 43.14 -8.82 -15.54
CA VAL A 56 44.37 -8.03 -15.72
C VAL A 56 45.18 -8.11 -14.44
N ASP A 57 46.42 -8.61 -14.51
CA ASP A 57 47.31 -8.84 -13.37
C ASP A 57 46.64 -9.61 -12.21
N GLY A 58 45.88 -10.66 -12.56
CA GLY A 58 45.16 -11.49 -11.59
C GLY A 58 43.93 -10.84 -10.94
N LYS A 59 43.57 -9.61 -11.34
CA LYS A 59 42.39 -8.89 -10.84
C LYS A 59 41.31 -8.77 -11.91
N ASP A 60 40.06 -8.73 -11.47
CA ASP A 60 38.90 -8.58 -12.36
C ASP A 60 38.72 -7.10 -12.74
N PHE A 61 38.65 -6.86 -14.04
CA PHE A 61 38.32 -5.59 -14.68
C PHE A 61 37.13 -5.76 -15.63
N TYR A 62 36.52 -4.65 -15.99
CA TYR A 62 35.31 -4.57 -16.80
C TYR A 62 35.47 -3.47 -17.84
N ASP A 63 34.98 -3.66 -19.05
CA ASP A 63 34.98 -2.60 -20.06
C ASP A 63 34.19 -1.37 -19.56
N GLU A 64 34.83 -0.20 -19.55
CA GLU A 64 34.26 1.02 -18.98
C GLU A 64 33.04 1.50 -19.78
N GLN A 65 33.15 1.52 -21.11
CA GLN A 65 32.10 2.06 -21.96
C GLN A 65 30.85 1.16 -21.88
N GLN A 66 31.04 -0.15 -21.99
CA GLN A 66 29.96 -1.11 -21.83
C GLN A 66 29.33 -1.03 -20.43
N PHE A 67 30.09 -0.76 -19.37
CA PHE A 67 29.51 -0.53 -18.04
C PHE A 67 28.64 0.72 -18.01
N ARG A 68 29.08 1.82 -18.61
CA ARG A 68 28.32 3.07 -18.67
C ARG A 68 27.02 2.89 -19.43
N ASP A 69 27.05 2.18 -20.56
CA ASP A 69 25.86 1.88 -21.37
C ASP A 69 24.87 1.01 -20.59
N PHE A 70 25.35 -0.05 -19.93
CA PHE A 70 24.55 -0.85 -19.00
C PHE A 70 23.93 0.02 -17.90
N TYR A 71 24.72 0.90 -17.28
CA TYR A 71 24.25 1.69 -16.15
C TYR A 71 23.24 2.75 -16.57
N ALA A 72 23.41 3.39 -17.73
CA ALA A 72 22.44 4.32 -18.29
C ALA A 72 21.09 3.62 -18.51
N TRP A 73 21.09 2.49 -19.25
CA TRP A 73 19.89 1.67 -19.44
C TRP A 73 19.27 1.21 -18.10
N PHE A 74 20.10 0.80 -17.15
CA PHE A 74 19.63 0.35 -15.84
C PHE A 74 18.96 1.47 -15.04
N GLN A 75 19.44 2.71 -15.17
CA GLN A 75 18.83 3.88 -14.55
C GLN A 75 17.54 4.28 -15.25
N GLU A 76 17.48 4.18 -16.59
CA GLU A 76 16.24 4.40 -17.36
C GLU A 76 15.15 3.39 -16.97
N GLN A 77 15.49 2.09 -16.90
CA GLN A 77 14.56 1.05 -16.44
C GLN A 77 14.06 1.32 -15.02
N LYS A 78 14.93 1.83 -14.14
CA LYS A 78 14.51 2.25 -12.80
C LYS A 78 13.57 3.45 -12.85
N SER A 79 13.85 4.46 -13.66
CA SER A 79 12.95 5.60 -13.83
C SER A 79 11.59 5.19 -14.40
N ASP A 80 11.56 4.22 -15.31
CA ASP A 80 10.30 3.70 -15.89
C ASP A 80 9.44 2.95 -14.86
N THR A 81 10.06 2.38 -13.82
CA THR A 81 9.33 1.76 -12.71
C THR A 81 8.75 2.75 -11.71
N VAL A 82 9.08 4.04 -11.83
CA VAL A 82 8.54 5.09 -10.97
C VAL A 82 7.12 5.44 -11.41
N LEU A 83 6.18 5.45 -10.47
CA LEU A 83 4.79 5.83 -10.71
C LEU A 83 4.68 7.33 -11.05
N LYS A 84 4.70 7.73 -12.32
CA LYS A 84 4.56 9.14 -12.75
C LYS A 84 3.47 9.88 -11.96
N ALA A 85 3.77 11.10 -11.50
CA ALA A 85 2.80 11.92 -10.79
C ALA A 85 1.62 12.27 -11.71
N ASP A 86 0.49 12.58 -11.11
CA ASP A 86 -0.65 13.18 -11.79
C ASP A 86 -0.20 14.54 -12.36
N PRO A 87 -0.50 14.87 -13.64
CA PRO A 87 -0.23 16.19 -14.20
C PRO A 87 -0.76 17.34 -13.35
N GLU A 88 -1.87 17.13 -12.63
CA GLU A 88 -2.46 18.10 -11.70
C GLU A 88 -1.44 18.60 -10.65
N LEU A 89 -0.45 17.77 -10.27
CA LEU A 89 0.59 18.17 -9.32
C LEU A 89 1.36 19.42 -9.79
N TYR A 90 1.54 19.56 -11.10
CA TYR A 90 2.30 20.66 -11.71
C TYR A 90 1.43 21.86 -12.07
N GLU A 91 0.11 21.71 -12.03
CA GLU A 91 -0.84 22.81 -12.24
C GLU A 91 -1.13 23.58 -10.94
N LEU A 92 -0.90 22.94 -9.79
CA LEU A 92 -1.09 23.54 -8.47
C LEU A 92 0.03 24.54 -8.11
N ASP A 93 -0.34 25.59 -7.37
CA ASP A 93 0.59 26.60 -6.83
C ASP A 93 1.62 25.95 -5.89
N PRO A 94 2.94 26.09 -6.14
CA PRO A 94 3.99 25.54 -5.28
C PRO A 94 3.89 25.93 -3.81
N GLU A 95 3.35 27.11 -3.47
CA GLU A 95 3.21 27.55 -2.08
C GLU A 95 1.97 26.97 -1.38
N SER A 96 1.06 26.35 -2.14
CA SER A 96 -0.13 25.72 -1.58
C SER A 96 0.20 24.49 -0.72
N VAL A 97 -0.66 24.20 0.25
CA VAL A 97 -0.54 23.05 1.15
C VAL A 97 -1.66 22.07 0.90
N VAL A 98 -1.30 20.82 0.62
CA VAL A 98 -2.24 19.72 0.38
C VAL A 98 -2.19 18.69 1.50
N THR A 99 -3.32 18.04 1.75
CA THR A 99 -3.40 16.94 2.73
C THR A 99 -2.57 15.73 2.30
N ILE A 100 -2.16 14.87 3.24
CA ILE A 100 -1.50 13.59 2.93
C ILE A 100 -2.29 12.70 1.96
N ASN A 101 -3.62 12.82 1.94
CA ASN A 101 -4.48 12.09 1.02
C ASN A 101 -4.33 12.62 -0.41
N LYS A 102 -4.42 13.94 -0.59
CA LYS A 102 -4.23 14.58 -1.88
C LYS A 102 -2.79 14.42 -2.38
N ALA A 103 -1.79 14.53 -1.50
CA ALA A 103 -0.39 14.25 -1.84
C ALA A 103 -0.18 12.82 -2.34
N ALA A 104 -0.84 11.82 -1.73
CA ALA A 104 -0.77 10.44 -2.18
C ALA A 104 -1.40 10.25 -3.57
N ALA A 105 -2.55 10.89 -3.82
CA ALA A 105 -3.21 10.87 -5.12
C ALA A 105 -2.36 11.54 -6.21
N LEU A 106 -1.85 12.75 -5.95
CA LEU A 106 -1.00 13.51 -6.87
C LEU A 106 0.29 12.77 -7.24
N LEU A 107 0.84 11.94 -6.34
CA LEU A 107 2.02 11.12 -6.60
C LEU A 107 1.69 9.71 -7.12
N ASN A 108 0.41 9.43 -7.40
CA ASN A 108 -0.11 8.13 -7.83
C ASN A 108 0.25 6.97 -6.89
N PHE A 109 0.35 7.25 -5.59
CA PHE A 109 0.52 6.19 -4.59
C PHE A 109 -0.81 5.50 -4.28
N SER A 110 -0.72 4.23 -3.86
CA SER A 110 -1.89 3.45 -3.43
C SER A 110 -2.61 4.00 -2.19
N GLY A 111 -1.96 4.94 -1.49
CA GLY A 111 -2.60 5.71 -0.42
C GLY A 111 -1.61 6.36 0.56
N PRO A 112 -2.12 7.06 1.59
CA PRO A 112 -1.32 7.81 2.57
C PRO A 112 -0.32 6.98 3.37
N SER A 113 -0.56 5.66 3.48
CA SER A 113 0.34 4.73 4.19
C SER A 113 1.72 4.64 3.53
N VAL A 114 1.80 4.84 2.21
CA VAL A 114 3.06 4.88 1.47
C VAL A 114 3.93 6.05 1.92
N ILE A 115 3.33 7.24 2.04
CA ILE A 115 4.00 8.45 2.51
C ILE A 115 4.50 8.28 3.95
N ARG A 116 3.65 7.77 4.85
CA ARG A 116 4.04 7.48 6.24
C ARG A 116 5.24 6.52 6.31
N LYS A 117 5.24 5.50 5.45
CA LYS A 117 6.35 4.55 5.36
C LYS A 117 7.64 5.22 4.89
N TYR A 118 7.59 6.13 3.92
CA TYR A 118 8.78 6.85 3.50
C TYR A 118 9.35 7.72 4.61
N LEU A 119 8.50 8.46 5.30
CA LEU A 119 8.90 9.31 6.43
C LEU A 119 9.58 8.49 7.54
N GLN A 120 9.05 7.29 7.84
CA GLN A 120 9.61 6.41 8.86
C GLN A 120 10.90 5.69 8.42
N ALA A 121 10.89 5.10 7.22
CA ALA A 121 11.95 4.19 6.78
C ALA A 121 13.13 4.90 6.10
N ASN A 122 12.91 6.11 5.57
CA ASN A 122 13.93 6.89 4.88
C ASN A 122 13.85 8.37 5.30
N PRO A 123 14.24 8.72 6.54
CA PRO A 123 14.27 10.11 6.99
C PRO A 123 15.04 11.00 6.01
N GLY A 124 14.46 12.15 5.63
CA GLY A 124 15.04 13.09 4.67
C GLY A 124 14.84 12.74 3.19
N TYR A 125 14.29 11.56 2.86
CA TYR A 125 14.00 11.19 1.47
C TYR A 125 12.68 11.77 0.96
N PHE A 126 11.62 11.67 1.75
CA PHE A 126 10.33 12.28 1.44
C PHE A 126 10.23 13.63 2.16
N PRO A 127 9.59 14.66 1.56
CA PRO A 127 9.47 15.97 2.19
C PRO A 127 8.75 15.89 3.54
N ALA A 128 9.19 16.70 4.50
CA ALA A 128 8.56 16.77 5.81
C ALA A 128 7.18 17.43 5.72
N SER A 129 6.28 17.09 6.64
CA SER A 129 5.00 17.79 6.73
C SER A 129 5.20 19.21 7.26
N VAL A 130 4.49 20.17 6.68
CA VAL A 130 4.51 21.58 7.11
C VAL A 130 3.58 21.88 8.29
N GLY A 131 2.86 20.86 8.79
CA GLY A 131 1.97 20.97 9.95
C GLY A 131 0.67 20.19 9.75
N PRO A 132 -0.22 20.19 10.75
CA PRO A 132 -1.56 19.65 10.61
C PRO A 132 -2.44 20.55 9.72
N VAL A 133 -3.20 19.94 8.83
CA VAL A 133 -4.25 20.55 8.02
C VAL A 133 -5.56 19.80 8.20
N GLU A 134 -6.68 20.45 7.94
CA GLU A 134 -7.99 19.81 8.06
C GLU A 134 -8.19 18.73 6.98
N GLY A 135 -8.48 17.51 7.41
CA GLY A 135 -8.76 16.40 6.52
C GLY A 135 -10.23 16.32 6.12
N PRO A 136 -10.58 15.48 5.12
CA PRO A 136 -11.95 15.35 4.62
C PRO A 136 -12.96 14.85 5.66
N THR A 137 -12.49 14.31 6.80
CA THR A 137 -13.32 13.88 7.92
C THR A 137 -13.33 14.88 9.08
N GLY A 138 -12.83 16.10 8.88
CA GLY A 138 -12.64 17.14 9.91
C GLY A 138 -11.48 16.86 10.86
N ARG A 139 -10.79 15.72 10.72
CA ARG A 139 -9.63 15.39 11.54
C ARG A 139 -8.37 16.08 11.02
N SER A 140 -7.58 16.63 11.92
CA SER A 140 -6.24 17.14 11.61
C SER A 140 -5.34 16.02 11.10
N ILE A 141 -4.80 16.19 9.89
CA ILE A 141 -3.89 15.26 9.22
C ILE A 141 -2.66 16.00 8.70
N PRO A 142 -1.53 15.31 8.44
CA PRO A 142 -0.33 15.98 7.93
C PRO A 142 -0.57 16.67 6.58
N GLY A 143 -0.12 17.91 6.48
CA GLY A 143 -0.09 18.71 5.26
C GLY A 143 1.31 18.79 4.65
N PHE A 144 1.37 18.91 3.32
CA PHE A 144 2.60 18.97 2.54
C PHE A 144 2.53 20.14 1.57
N ARG A 145 3.62 20.89 1.46
CA ARG A 145 3.74 21.96 0.46
C ARG A 145 3.83 21.33 -0.93
N VAL A 146 3.11 21.89 -1.90
CA VAL A 146 3.08 21.37 -3.27
C VAL A 146 4.45 21.46 -3.94
N GLY A 147 5.19 22.55 -3.77
CA GLY A 147 6.54 22.72 -4.30
C GLY A 147 7.49 21.60 -3.85
N ASP A 148 7.40 21.19 -2.59
CA ASP A 148 8.21 20.09 -2.05
C ASP A 148 7.85 18.73 -2.68
N LEU A 149 6.56 18.53 -3.02
CA LEU A 149 6.10 17.32 -3.71
C LEU A 149 6.54 17.31 -5.18
N GLN A 150 6.54 18.46 -5.86
CA GLN A 150 7.06 18.62 -7.22
C GLN A 150 8.59 18.37 -7.25
N ASP A 151 9.33 18.92 -6.29
CA ASP A 151 10.77 18.66 -6.13
C ASP A 151 11.05 17.18 -5.87
N PHE A 152 10.23 16.55 -5.01
CA PHE A 152 10.29 15.13 -4.75
C PHE A 152 10.02 14.29 -6.00
N ASP A 153 9.02 14.66 -6.79
CA ASP A 153 8.69 14.00 -8.05
C ASP A 153 9.83 14.08 -9.06
N ARG A 154 10.45 15.26 -9.22
CA ARG A 154 11.58 15.48 -10.12
C ARG A 154 12.82 14.68 -9.74
N ARG A 155 13.07 14.46 -8.45
CA ARG A 155 14.31 13.80 -7.96
C ARG A 155 14.19 12.29 -7.74
N ARG A 156 13.00 11.69 -7.83
CA ARG A 156 12.83 10.27 -7.50
C ARG A 156 13.33 9.37 -8.66
N THR A 157 14.37 8.60 -8.40
CA THR A 157 15.11 7.81 -9.42
C THR A 157 14.91 6.30 -9.29
N GLY A 158 13.89 5.84 -8.55
CA GLY A 158 13.66 4.41 -8.32
C GLY A 158 14.54 3.74 -7.26
N ASP A 159 15.70 4.34 -6.95
CA ASP A 159 16.76 3.70 -6.15
C ASP A 159 16.44 3.60 -4.64
N LYS A 160 15.53 4.43 -4.14
CA LYS A 160 15.05 4.43 -2.75
C LYS A 160 13.53 4.28 -2.62
N LEU A 161 12.84 3.91 -3.71
CA LEU A 161 11.37 3.83 -3.70
C LEU A 161 10.81 2.69 -2.83
N GLY A 162 11.65 1.81 -2.28
CA GLY A 162 11.18 0.64 -1.54
C GLY A 162 10.18 -0.19 -2.36
N LYS A 163 9.41 -1.07 -1.71
CA LYS A 163 8.29 -1.76 -2.38
C LYS A 163 7.12 -0.82 -2.75
N ALA A 164 7.08 0.39 -2.19
CA ALA A 164 5.87 1.22 -2.17
C ALA A 164 5.77 2.21 -3.35
N GLY A 165 6.88 2.57 -3.98
CA GLY A 165 6.90 3.48 -5.13
C GLY A 165 7.24 2.81 -6.47
N ARG A 166 7.41 1.48 -6.47
CA ARG A 166 7.57 0.72 -7.71
C ARG A 166 6.20 0.44 -8.31
N ARG A 167 6.06 0.65 -9.61
CA ARG A 167 4.95 0.07 -10.38
C ARG A 167 4.86 -1.41 -10.02
N PRO A 168 3.67 -1.96 -9.70
CA PRO A 168 3.51 -3.38 -9.51
C PRO A 168 4.09 -4.09 -10.73
N GLY A 169 5.08 -4.98 -10.52
CA GLY A 169 5.67 -5.73 -11.62
C GLY A 169 4.61 -6.63 -12.29
N PRO A 170 4.84 -7.08 -13.54
CA PRO A 170 3.99 -8.07 -14.17
C PRO A 170 3.92 -9.29 -13.26
N GLN A 171 2.76 -9.56 -12.67
CA GLN A 171 2.57 -10.77 -11.88
C GLN A 171 2.46 -11.94 -12.86
N PRO A 172 3.34 -12.96 -12.80
CA PRO A 172 3.35 -14.09 -13.74
C PRO A 172 2.05 -14.92 -13.76
N GLN A 173 1.08 -14.60 -12.89
CA GLN A 173 -0.22 -15.26 -12.80
C GLN A 173 -1.39 -14.28 -12.65
N ALA A 174 -1.20 -12.98 -12.87
CA ALA A 174 -2.37 -12.11 -13.01
C ALA A 174 -2.95 -12.38 -14.40
N PRO A 175 -4.21 -12.84 -14.52
CA PRO A 175 -4.86 -12.91 -15.82
C PRO A 175 -4.78 -11.52 -16.43
N VAL A 176 -4.28 -11.44 -17.66
CA VAL A 176 -4.35 -10.23 -18.48
C VAL A 176 -5.81 -9.79 -18.45
N GLY A 177 -6.08 -8.71 -17.74
CA GLY A 177 -7.45 -8.32 -17.43
C GLY A 177 -8.19 -8.05 -18.72
N ARG A 178 -9.18 -8.88 -19.03
CA ARG A 178 -10.44 -8.30 -19.48
C ARG A 178 -10.81 -7.22 -18.46
N PRO A 179 -11.29 -6.04 -18.89
CA PRO A 179 -11.80 -5.05 -17.95
C PRO A 179 -12.72 -5.76 -16.95
N SER A 180 -12.55 -5.46 -15.66
CA SER A 180 -13.34 -6.17 -14.65
C SER A 180 -14.82 -5.96 -14.98
N ALA A 181 -15.69 -6.92 -14.67
CA ALA A 181 -17.12 -6.74 -14.93
C ALA A 181 -17.66 -5.44 -14.30
N LEU A 182 -17.05 -4.95 -13.22
CA LEU A 182 -17.31 -3.63 -12.64
C LEU A 182 -16.90 -2.46 -13.56
N GLU A 183 -15.80 -2.56 -14.29
CA GLU A 183 -15.35 -1.57 -15.29
C GLU A 183 -16.16 -1.65 -16.58
N GLU A 184 -16.57 -2.85 -17.00
CA GLU A 184 -17.49 -3.03 -18.14
C GLU A 184 -18.89 -2.51 -17.80
N VAL A 185 -19.37 -2.74 -16.58
CA VAL A 185 -20.63 -2.18 -16.07
C VAL A 185 -20.53 -0.68 -15.84
N LEU A 186 -19.39 -0.16 -15.39
CA LEU A 186 -19.14 1.29 -15.33
C LEU A 186 -19.17 1.91 -16.73
N ALA A 187 -18.56 1.26 -17.73
CA ALA A 187 -18.61 1.69 -19.13
C ALA A 187 -20.03 1.61 -19.74
N ALA A 188 -20.82 0.61 -19.34
CA ALA A 188 -22.22 0.45 -19.72
C ALA A 188 -23.14 1.49 -19.04
N GLU A 189 -22.94 1.78 -17.76
CA GLU A 189 -23.66 2.85 -17.04
C GLU A 189 -23.28 4.25 -17.55
N LEU A 190 -22.00 4.48 -17.84
CA LEU A 190 -21.50 5.68 -18.51
C LEU A 190 -22.15 5.87 -19.89
N SER A 191 -22.45 4.78 -20.59
CA SER A 191 -23.16 4.80 -21.88
C SER A 191 -24.67 5.01 -21.72
N ALA A 192 -25.26 4.65 -20.57
CA ALA A 192 -26.70 4.72 -20.31
C ALA A 192 -27.16 6.06 -19.67
N ARG A 193 -26.28 6.80 -18.99
CA ARG A 193 -26.61 8.07 -18.31
C ARG A 193 -25.81 9.24 -18.87
N ALA A 194 -26.25 9.79 -19.99
CA ALA A 194 -25.66 11.00 -20.59
C ALA A 194 -26.00 12.33 -19.84
N SER A 195 -26.33 12.31 -18.53
CA SER A 195 -26.74 13.54 -17.83
C SER A 195 -26.48 13.60 -16.31
N GLY A 196 -25.55 12.81 -15.76
CA GLY A 196 -25.16 12.92 -14.35
C GLY A 196 -23.69 12.61 -14.12
N GLU A 197 -23.10 13.17 -13.05
CA GLU A 197 -21.72 12.83 -12.64
C GLU A 197 -21.59 11.31 -12.46
N PRO A 198 -20.55 10.69 -13.06
CA PRO A 198 -20.38 9.25 -12.98
C PRO A 198 -20.07 8.82 -11.55
N LEU A 199 -20.76 7.77 -11.09
CA LEU A 199 -20.49 7.15 -9.79
C LEU A 199 -19.06 6.59 -9.80
N THR A 200 -18.33 6.81 -8.71
CA THR A 200 -17.03 6.17 -8.52
C THR A 200 -17.20 4.66 -8.37
N ALA A 201 -16.17 3.89 -8.71
CA ALA A 201 -16.16 2.43 -8.55
C ALA A 201 -16.54 1.97 -7.13
N THR A 202 -16.25 2.79 -6.11
CA THR A 202 -16.64 2.52 -4.72
C THR A 202 -18.13 2.74 -4.48
N GLN A 203 -18.71 3.82 -5.01
CA GLN A 203 -20.15 4.08 -4.90
C GLN A 203 -20.97 3.02 -5.65
N LEU A 204 -20.48 2.57 -6.79
CA LEU A 204 -21.12 1.50 -7.55
C LEU A 204 -21.06 0.15 -6.82
N ALA A 205 -19.91 -0.17 -6.20
CA ALA A 205 -19.78 -1.37 -5.37
C ALA A 205 -20.69 -1.31 -4.13
N GLU A 206 -20.86 -0.12 -3.53
CA GLU A 206 -21.80 0.11 -2.43
C GLU A 206 -23.27 -0.10 -2.87
N GLN A 207 -23.63 0.38 -4.07
CA GLN A 207 -24.95 0.17 -4.65
C GLN A 207 -25.23 -1.32 -4.88
N PHE A 208 -24.30 -2.05 -5.53
CA PHE A 208 -24.47 -3.49 -5.75
C PHE A 208 -24.53 -4.29 -4.44
N ALA A 209 -23.77 -3.88 -3.43
CA ALA A 209 -23.85 -4.50 -2.11
C ALA A 209 -25.21 -4.24 -1.45
N ALA A 210 -25.77 -3.03 -1.58
CA ALA A 210 -27.09 -2.69 -1.07
C ALA A 210 -28.19 -3.49 -1.78
N GLU A 211 -28.19 -3.52 -3.11
CA GLU A 211 -29.16 -4.28 -3.92
C GLU A 211 -29.11 -5.78 -3.60
N ALA A 212 -27.92 -6.35 -3.44
CA ALA A 212 -27.77 -7.76 -3.06
C ALA A 212 -28.32 -8.05 -1.65
N ILE A 213 -28.11 -7.13 -0.70
CA ILE A 213 -28.65 -7.25 0.67
C ILE A 213 -30.17 -7.09 0.67
N GLU A 214 -30.73 -6.20 -0.13
CA GLU A 214 -32.19 -6.01 -0.24
C GLU A 214 -32.87 -7.22 -0.88
N ARG A 215 -32.25 -7.81 -1.91
CA ARG A 215 -32.81 -8.96 -2.63
C ARG A 215 -32.71 -10.26 -1.85
N ASP A 216 -31.52 -10.57 -1.32
CA ASP A 216 -31.19 -11.90 -0.80
C ASP A 216 -30.90 -11.92 0.71
N GLY A 217 -30.89 -10.75 1.37
CA GLY A 217 -30.44 -10.61 2.74
C GLY A 217 -28.91 -10.71 2.90
N TYR A 218 -28.40 -10.30 4.07
CA TYR A 218 -26.98 -10.48 4.35
C TYR A 218 -26.67 -11.94 4.67
N ARG A 219 -25.60 -12.47 4.05
CA ARG A 219 -25.00 -13.75 4.41
C ARG A 219 -23.48 -13.64 4.60
N PRO A 220 -22.88 -14.41 5.52
CA PRO A 220 -21.44 -14.53 5.63
C PRO A 220 -20.84 -14.97 4.29
N GLY A 221 -19.85 -14.23 3.79
CA GLY A 221 -19.24 -14.51 2.48
C GLY A 221 -19.77 -13.68 1.32
N LEU A 222 -20.82 -12.86 1.52
CA LEU A 222 -21.39 -12.00 0.47
C LEU A 222 -20.32 -11.13 -0.23
N ALA A 223 -19.37 -10.57 0.51
CA ALA A 223 -18.28 -9.79 -0.08
C ALA A 223 -17.33 -10.63 -0.98
N ALA A 224 -17.16 -11.93 -0.70
CA ALA A 224 -16.40 -12.82 -1.55
C ALA A 224 -17.19 -13.17 -2.82
N GLU A 225 -18.49 -13.40 -2.69
CA GLU A 225 -19.39 -13.67 -3.82
C GLU A 225 -19.47 -12.47 -4.77
N LEU A 226 -19.66 -11.26 -4.25
CA LEU A 226 -19.67 -10.04 -5.05
C LEU A 226 -18.32 -9.79 -5.72
N SER A 227 -17.21 -10.10 -5.04
CA SER A 227 -15.86 -10.04 -5.60
C SER A 227 -15.65 -11.05 -6.74
N MET A 228 -16.20 -12.26 -6.63
CA MET A 228 -16.14 -13.27 -7.70
C MET A 228 -17.06 -12.91 -8.86
N GLN A 229 -18.24 -12.35 -8.59
CA GLN A 229 -19.27 -12.07 -9.58
C GLN A 229 -18.97 -10.81 -10.39
N TYR A 230 -18.52 -9.74 -9.73
CA TYR A 230 -18.33 -8.43 -10.34
C TYR A 230 -16.84 -8.05 -10.47
N GLY A 231 -15.94 -8.86 -9.95
CA GLY A 231 -14.51 -8.60 -9.97
C GLY A 231 -14.06 -7.59 -8.91
N GLY A 232 -12.75 -7.31 -8.86
CA GLY A 232 -12.16 -6.39 -7.89
C GLY A 232 -11.82 -7.02 -6.54
N PRO A 233 -11.04 -6.32 -5.68
CA PRO A 233 -10.52 -6.89 -4.45
C PRO A 233 -11.63 -7.18 -3.43
N GLN A 234 -11.60 -8.38 -2.81
CA GLN A 234 -12.54 -8.77 -1.75
C GLN A 234 -12.60 -7.74 -0.60
N GLN A 235 -11.48 -7.07 -0.29
CA GLN A 235 -11.42 -6.01 0.72
C GLN A 235 -12.31 -4.80 0.38
N SER A 236 -12.39 -4.41 -0.89
CA SER A 236 -13.27 -3.33 -1.35
C SER A 236 -14.74 -3.72 -1.20
N TRP A 237 -15.08 -4.98 -1.49
CA TRP A 237 -16.42 -5.51 -1.28
C TRP A 237 -16.78 -5.66 0.20
N GLN A 238 -15.82 -5.98 1.07
CA GLN A 238 -16.03 -5.99 2.52
C GLN A 238 -16.34 -4.60 3.06
N TYR A 239 -15.72 -3.56 2.49
CA TYR A 239 -16.02 -2.17 2.82
C TYR A 239 -17.43 -1.78 2.33
N ALA A 240 -17.76 -2.10 1.08
CA ALA A 240 -19.07 -1.81 0.49
C ALA A 240 -20.22 -2.49 1.23
N VAL A 241 -20.11 -3.80 1.50
CA VAL A 241 -21.10 -4.56 2.30
C VAL A 241 -21.25 -3.98 3.70
N ARG A 242 -20.14 -3.56 4.35
CA ARG A 242 -20.20 -2.94 5.67
C ARG A 242 -20.92 -1.60 5.65
N ASN A 243 -20.70 -0.77 4.62
CA ASN A 243 -21.41 0.50 4.49
C ASN A 243 -22.90 0.28 4.17
N ALA A 244 -23.23 -0.62 3.24
CA ALA A 244 -24.61 -1.00 2.95
C ALA A 244 -25.35 -1.47 4.21
N LEU A 245 -24.73 -2.29 5.06
CA LEU A 245 -25.31 -2.72 6.33
C LEU A 245 -25.55 -1.61 7.36
N LYS A 246 -24.77 -0.52 7.34
CA LYS A 246 -25.04 0.66 8.20
C LYS A 246 -26.31 1.38 7.79
N HIS A 247 -26.64 1.34 6.50
CA HIS A 247 -27.83 1.97 5.93
C HIS A 247 -29.05 1.03 5.95
N HIS A 248 -28.83 -0.30 6.04
CA HIS A 248 -29.88 -1.32 6.17
C HIS A 248 -29.70 -2.17 7.45
N PRO A 249 -29.88 -1.59 8.65
CA PRO A 249 -29.61 -2.27 9.92
C PRO A 249 -30.51 -3.48 10.18
N ALA A 250 -31.69 -3.56 9.55
CA ALA A 250 -32.61 -4.70 9.65
C ALA A 250 -32.07 -5.98 8.99
N ALA A 251 -31.09 -5.86 8.08
CA ALA A 251 -30.44 -6.98 7.39
C ALA A 251 -29.08 -7.36 7.99
N ALA A 252 -28.64 -6.73 9.08
CA ALA A 252 -27.39 -7.09 9.76
C ALA A 252 -27.46 -8.51 10.34
N PRO A 253 -26.33 -9.26 10.40
CA PRO A 253 -26.34 -10.61 10.97
C PRO A 253 -26.85 -10.58 12.41
N ALA A 254 -27.59 -11.63 12.77
CA ALA A 254 -27.99 -11.85 14.16
C ALA A 254 -26.77 -11.76 15.08
N ARG A 255 -26.91 -10.93 16.13
CA ARG A 255 -25.90 -10.66 17.18
C ARG A 255 -25.08 -11.91 17.46
N THR A 256 -23.76 -11.81 17.35
CA THR A 256 -22.90 -12.97 17.58
C THR A 256 -23.18 -13.54 18.97
N GLU A 257 -23.01 -14.83 19.15
CA GLU A 257 -23.20 -15.47 20.46
C GLU A 257 -22.29 -14.84 21.54
N ALA A 258 -21.17 -14.22 21.15
CA ALA A 258 -20.35 -13.39 22.02
C ALA A 258 -21.03 -12.07 22.44
N ASP A 259 -21.68 -11.37 21.51
CA ASP A 259 -22.44 -10.14 21.78
C ASP A 259 -23.67 -10.44 22.66
N ARG A 260 -24.32 -11.58 22.45
CA ARG A 260 -25.42 -12.05 23.31
C ARG A 260 -24.94 -12.25 24.76
N ARG A 261 -23.80 -12.92 24.94
CA ARG A 261 -23.20 -13.13 26.28
C ARG A 261 -22.74 -11.82 26.91
N ALA A 262 -22.20 -10.89 26.13
CA ALA A 262 -21.82 -9.56 26.62
C ALA A 262 -23.05 -8.75 27.08
N ALA A 263 -24.17 -8.82 26.36
CA ALA A 263 -25.43 -8.21 26.76
C ALA A 263 -26.00 -8.83 28.06
N ILE A 264 -25.98 -10.16 28.18
CA ILE A 264 -26.39 -10.88 29.41
C ILE A 264 -25.49 -10.47 30.58
N ALA A 265 -24.18 -10.43 30.38
CA ALA A 265 -23.22 -10.02 31.40
C ALA A 265 -23.41 -8.55 31.82
N LEU A 266 -23.74 -7.65 30.88
CA LEU A 266 -24.04 -6.25 31.16
C LEU A 266 -25.30 -6.08 32.00
N THR A 267 -26.37 -6.83 31.70
CA THR A 267 -27.59 -6.85 32.51
C THR A 267 -27.30 -7.37 33.92
N ALA A 268 -26.55 -8.47 34.03
CA ALA A 268 -26.19 -9.04 35.33
C ALA A 268 -25.33 -8.10 36.19
N LEU A 269 -24.41 -7.34 35.56
CA LEU A 269 -23.62 -6.30 36.26
C LEU A 269 -24.52 -5.16 36.78
N ARG A 270 -25.57 -4.78 36.04
CA ARG A 270 -26.51 -3.74 36.47
C ARG A 270 -27.42 -4.19 37.61
N GLU A 271 -27.86 -5.45 37.59
CA GLU A 271 -28.79 -5.99 38.58
C GLU A 271 -28.11 -6.44 39.86
N ARG A 272 -26.92 -7.05 39.74
CA ARG A 272 -26.24 -7.74 40.85
C ARG A 272 -24.96 -7.02 41.29
N GLY A 273 -24.50 -6.01 40.54
CA GLY A 273 -23.23 -5.33 40.77
C GLY A 273 -22.02 -6.17 40.38
N ASP A 274 -20.83 -5.58 40.54
CA ASP A 274 -19.56 -6.27 40.25
C ASP A 274 -19.13 -7.17 41.42
N ILE A 275 -19.78 -8.33 41.52
CA ILE A 275 -19.54 -9.31 42.58
C ILE A 275 -18.47 -10.33 42.19
N ARG A 276 -17.68 -10.75 43.18
CA ARG A 276 -16.68 -11.82 43.02
C ARG A 276 -17.38 -13.12 42.63
N GLY A 277 -17.04 -13.66 41.46
CA GLY A 277 -17.58 -14.93 40.95
C GLY A 277 -18.74 -14.78 39.96
N LEU A 278 -19.07 -13.57 39.49
CA LEU A 278 -20.14 -13.33 38.52
C LEU A 278 -20.03 -14.21 37.26
N ALA A 279 -18.83 -14.34 36.68
CA ALA A 279 -18.59 -15.18 35.51
C ALA A 279 -18.88 -16.67 35.76
N ALA A 280 -18.61 -17.17 36.97
CA ALA A 280 -18.91 -18.55 37.35
C ALA A 280 -20.42 -18.77 37.56
N SER A 281 -21.15 -17.74 38.04
CA SER A 281 -22.61 -17.80 38.13
C SER A 281 -23.25 -17.84 36.74
N LEU A 282 -22.82 -16.95 35.83
CA LEU A 282 -23.33 -16.90 34.46
C LEU A 282 -23.01 -18.18 33.68
N SER A 283 -21.85 -18.80 33.92
CA SER A 283 -21.50 -20.12 33.37
C SER A 283 -22.45 -21.22 33.83
N ARG A 284 -22.89 -21.22 35.09
CA ARG A 284 -23.89 -22.18 35.60
C ARG A 284 -25.30 -21.90 35.10
N GLU A 285 -25.68 -20.63 34.99
CA GLU A 285 -27.03 -20.19 34.59
C GLU A 285 -27.29 -20.34 33.09
N HIS A 286 -26.28 -20.09 32.25
CA HIS A 286 -26.43 -19.99 30.80
C HIS A 286 -25.55 -20.98 30.02
N GLY A 287 -24.81 -21.85 30.72
CA GLY A 287 -23.92 -22.84 30.12
C GLY A 287 -22.64 -22.24 29.52
N GLY A 288 -21.72 -23.12 29.11
CA GLY A 288 -20.40 -22.72 28.61
C GLY A 288 -19.36 -22.52 29.72
N SER A 289 -18.09 -22.29 29.35
CA SER A 289 -17.00 -22.26 30.33
C SER A 289 -16.92 -20.94 31.09
N PRO A 290 -16.42 -20.95 32.35
CA PRO A 290 -16.17 -19.73 33.13
C PRO A 290 -15.27 -18.73 32.41
N ASP A 291 -14.33 -19.19 31.58
CA ASP A 291 -13.43 -18.32 30.81
C ASP A 291 -14.15 -17.52 29.73
N VAL A 292 -15.16 -18.11 29.07
CA VAL A 292 -15.98 -17.41 28.07
C VAL A 292 -16.80 -16.33 28.74
N TRP A 293 -17.37 -16.62 29.91
CA TRP A 293 -18.12 -15.63 30.70
C TRP A 293 -17.24 -14.57 31.34
N SER A 294 -16.00 -14.91 31.70
CA SER A 294 -14.99 -13.94 32.16
C SER A 294 -14.69 -12.91 31.07
N ARG A 295 -14.53 -13.35 29.82
CA ARG A 295 -14.35 -12.44 28.67
C ARG A 295 -15.59 -11.57 28.42
N ALA A 296 -16.80 -12.14 28.53
CA ALA A 296 -18.05 -11.40 28.36
C ALA A 296 -18.25 -10.34 29.46
N VAL A 297 -17.98 -10.67 30.73
CA VAL A 297 -18.03 -9.72 31.86
C VAL A 297 -17.00 -8.61 31.69
N ASN A 298 -15.77 -8.93 31.27
CA ASN A 298 -14.75 -7.91 31.00
C ASN A 298 -15.11 -7.00 29.82
N ALA A 299 -15.74 -7.54 28.77
CA ALA A 299 -16.26 -6.73 27.67
C ALA A 299 -17.40 -5.81 28.14
N ALA A 300 -18.30 -6.30 28.99
CA ALA A 300 -19.38 -5.51 29.57
C ALA A 300 -18.86 -4.41 30.51
N ARG A 301 -17.83 -4.67 31.33
CA ARG A 301 -17.18 -3.65 32.17
C ARG A 301 -16.64 -2.47 31.37
N ARG A 302 -15.98 -2.76 30.25
CA ARG A 302 -15.47 -1.71 29.33
C ARG A 302 -16.57 -0.84 28.72
N LEU A 303 -17.82 -1.30 28.75
CA LEU A 303 -18.98 -0.54 28.30
C LEU A 303 -19.66 0.23 29.45
N THR A 304 -19.42 -0.15 30.71
CA THR A 304 -19.95 0.53 31.90
C THR A 304 -19.00 1.55 32.51
N ASP A 305 -17.69 1.47 32.22
CA ASP A 305 -16.71 2.47 32.68
C ASP A 305 -16.68 3.64 31.69
N PRO A 306 -17.29 4.81 31.99
CA PRO A 306 -16.97 6.03 31.27
C PRO A 306 -15.55 6.42 31.65
N THR A 307 -14.71 6.63 30.64
CA THR A 307 -13.34 7.11 30.80
C THR A 307 -13.33 8.35 31.70
N THR A 308 -12.81 8.21 32.91
CA THR A 308 -12.38 9.32 33.79
C THR A 308 -11.07 8.93 34.43
#